data_AF-A0A1B3BCF7-F1
#
_entry.id   AF-A0A1B3BCF7-F1
#
_cell.length_a   1.000
_cell.length_b   1.000
_cell.length_c   1.000
_cell.angle_alpha   90.00
_cell.angle_beta   90.00
_cell.angle_gamma   90.00
#
_symmetry.space_group_name_H-M   'P 1'
#
loop_
_entity.id
_entity.type
_entity.pdbx_description
1 polymer ?
#
loop_
_entity_poly.entity_id
_entity_poly.type
_entity_poly.pdbx_seq_one_letter_code
_entity_poly.pdbx_strand_id
1 'polypeptide(L)'
;MNKKKARETNSLWPFYSLAAVLMRRFGVLMLGAVVVVSGIVVAYQTHQHRQATIAFKQLQDEQTALDLQWQKLRLEQSALAEHSRIEQLAEEKLKMKHTDNADEIIMKPALRSKE
;
A
#
# COMPACT_ATOMS: atom_id res chain seq x y z
N MET A 1 11.19 -67.36 52.00
CA MET A 1 11.35 -65.89 51.86
C MET A 1 12.14 -65.58 50.60
N ASN A 2 11.46 -65.29 49.48
CA ASN A 2 12.06 -65.31 48.14
C ASN A 2 12.62 -63.92 47.74
N LYS A 3 13.94 -63.73 47.91
CA LYS A 3 14.67 -62.49 47.64
C LYS A 3 14.73 -62.09 46.15
N LYS A 4 14.27 -62.95 45.22
CA LYS A 4 14.36 -62.69 43.77
C LYS A 4 13.28 -61.74 43.24
N LYS A 5 12.10 -61.66 43.88
CA LYS A 5 10.97 -60.83 43.41
C LYS A 5 11.19 -59.31 43.56
N ALA A 6 12.12 -58.90 44.42
CA ALA A 6 12.41 -57.49 44.68
C ALA A 6 13.34 -56.84 43.63
N ARG A 7 13.99 -57.64 42.76
CA ARG A 7 14.95 -57.13 41.78
C ARG A 7 14.29 -56.67 40.47
N GLU A 8 13.09 -57.18 40.17
CA GLU A 8 12.36 -56.88 38.93
C GLU A 8 11.47 -55.64 39.04
N THR A 9 10.94 -55.33 40.23
CA THR A 9 10.06 -54.17 40.46
C THR A 9 10.79 -52.83 40.46
N ASN A 10 12.12 -52.84 40.59
CA ASN A 10 12.94 -51.63 40.65
C ASN A 10 13.38 -51.08 39.29
N SER A 11 13.12 -51.78 38.18
CA SER A 11 13.50 -51.29 36.84
C SER A 11 12.57 -50.19 36.31
N LEU A 12 11.31 -50.17 36.79
CA LEU A 12 10.27 -49.26 36.29
C LEU A 12 10.04 -48.02 37.18
N TRP A 13 10.57 -47.99 38.41
CA TRP A 13 10.48 -46.84 39.31
C TRP A 13 11.00 -45.50 38.74
N PRO A 14 12.11 -45.43 37.98
CA PRO A 14 12.55 -44.17 37.37
C PRO A 14 11.55 -43.64 36.33
N PHE A 15 10.80 -44.51 35.65
CA PHE A 15 9.77 -44.08 34.70
C PHE A 15 8.58 -43.44 35.41
N TYR A 16 8.15 -44.00 36.53
CA TYR A 16 7.05 -43.43 37.32
C TYR A 16 7.43 -42.13 38.01
N SER A 17 8.66 -41.98 38.50
CA SER A 17 9.12 -40.71 39.09
C SER A 17 9.28 -39.62 38.04
N LEU A 18 9.78 -39.96 36.84
CA LEU A 18 9.82 -39.05 35.70
C LEU A 18 8.40 -38.62 35.28
N ALA A 19 7.48 -39.59 35.17
CA ALA A 19 6.07 -39.33 34.86
C ALA A 19 5.39 -38.47 35.93
N ALA A 20 5.64 -38.71 37.21
CA ALA A 20 5.10 -37.91 38.31
C ALA A 20 5.66 -36.48 38.34
N VAL A 21 6.93 -36.28 38.02
CA VAL A 21 7.54 -34.95 37.89
C VAL A 21 6.96 -34.21 36.67
N LEU A 22 6.74 -34.90 35.55
CA LEU A 22 6.02 -34.36 34.40
C LEU A 22 4.58 -33.99 34.77
N MET A 23 3.87 -34.85 35.50
CA MET A 23 2.48 -34.60 35.93
C MET A 23 2.38 -33.37 36.83
N ARG A 24 3.35 -33.20 37.76
CA ARG A 24 3.40 -32.06 38.68
C ARG A 24 3.72 -30.73 37.97
N ARG A 25 4.45 -30.75 36.85
CA ARG A 25 4.83 -29.56 36.08
C ARG A 25 4.13 -29.43 34.73
N PHE A 26 3.10 -30.27 34.49
CA PHE A 26 2.38 -30.32 33.23
C PHE A 26 1.78 -28.97 32.84
N GLY A 27 1.21 -28.23 33.80
CA GLY A 27 0.64 -26.90 33.55
C GLY A 27 1.65 -25.90 32.98
N VAL A 28 2.87 -25.86 33.51
CA VAL A 28 3.92 -24.94 33.03
C VAL A 28 4.45 -25.37 31.65
N LEU A 29 4.60 -26.68 31.42
CA LEU A 29 4.99 -27.21 30.11
C LEU A 29 3.94 -26.92 29.04
N MET A 30 2.66 -27.07 29.38
CA MET A 30 1.54 -26.80 28.48
C MET A 30 1.48 -25.30 28.13
N LEU A 31 1.64 -24.43 29.13
CA LEU A 31 1.67 -22.98 28.94
C LEU A 31 2.86 -22.56 28.06
N GLY A 32 4.05 -23.15 28.28
CA GLY A 32 5.22 -22.94 27.41
C GLY A 32 4.97 -23.37 25.97
N ALA A 33 4.34 -24.53 25.77
CA ALA A 33 3.97 -25.01 24.43
C ALA A 33 2.98 -24.05 23.73
N VAL A 34 1.98 -23.53 24.46
CA VAL A 34 1.03 -22.54 23.92
C VAL A 34 1.75 -21.26 23.48
N VAL A 35 2.72 -20.77 24.25
CA VAL A 35 3.51 -19.58 23.90
C VAL A 35 4.33 -19.80 22.63
N VAL A 36 4.98 -20.96 22.51
CA VAL A 36 5.76 -21.31 21.30
C VAL A 36 4.86 -21.39 20.08
N VAL A 37 3.72 -22.08 20.19
CA VAL A 37 2.72 -22.18 19.11
C VAL A 37 2.21 -20.79 18.73
N SER A 38 1.89 -19.95 19.70
CA SER A 38 1.47 -18.56 19.46
C SER A 38 2.52 -17.76 18.69
N GLY A 39 3.81 -17.87 19.07
CA GLY A 39 4.90 -17.22 18.35
C GLY A 39 5.03 -17.70 16.90
N ILE A 40 4.90 -19.01 16.66
CA ILE A 40 4.92 -19.58 15.30
C ILE A 40 3.73 -19.08 14.48
N VAL A 41 2.53 -19.02 15.08
CA VAL A 41 1.31 -18.52 14.41
C VAL A 41 1.48 -17.05 14.01
N VAL A 42 2.00 -16.20 14.89
CA VAL A 42 2.24 -14.77 14.58
C VAL A 42 3.29 -14.62 13.46
N ALA A 43 4.37 -15.40 13.50
CA ALA A 43 5.38 -15.40 12.44
C ALA A 43 4.81 -15.87 11.09
N TYR A 44 3.96 -16.90 11.12
CA TYR A 44 3.26 -17.41 9.94
C TYR A 44 2.30 -16.37 9.36
N GLN A 45 1.49 -15.73 10.21
CA GLN A 45 0.60 -14.65 9.80
C GLN A 45 1.38 -13.49 9.15
N THR A 46 2.51 -13.10 9.74
CA THR A 46 3.38 -12.03 9.17
C THR A 46 3.89 -12.39 7.78
N HIS A 47 4.23 -13.66 7.52
CA HIS A 47 4.64 -14.10 6.19
C HIS A 47 3.50 -14.03 5.17
N GLN A 48 2.29 -14.42 5.58
CA GLN A 48 1.10 -14.33 4.73
C GLN A 48 0.66 -12.89 4.47
N HIS A 49 0.78 -12.01 5.47
CA HIS A 49 0.53 -10.58 5.31
C HIS A 49 1.44 -9.95 4.26
N ARG A 50 2.70 -10.40 4.16
CA ARG A 50 3.63 -9.86 3.17
C ARG A 50 3.22 -10.22 1.73
N GLN A 51 2.71 -11.44 1.50
CA GLN A 51 2.29 -11.87 0.16
C GLN A 51 0.95 -11.24 -0.24
N ALA A 52 -0.03 -11.21 0.66
CA ALA A 52 -1.34 -10.60 0.40
C ALA A 52 -1.25 -9.08 0.14
N THR A 53 -0.32 -8.40 0.83
CA THR A 53 -0.09 -6.96 0.66
C THR A 53 0.50 -6.61 -0.71
N ILE A 54 1.32 -7.48 -1.30
CA ILE A 54 1.94 -7.20 -2.61
C ILE A 54 0.89 -7.20 -3.73
N ALA A 55 0.03 -8.22 -3.76
CA ALA A 55 -1.04 -8.31 -4.76
C ALA A 55 -2.04 -7.15 -4.62
N PHE A 56 -2.42 -6.80 -3.39
CA PHE A 56 -3.31 -5.67 -3.14
C PHE A 56 -2.67 -4.33 -3.58
N LYS A 57 -1.38 -4.12 -3.29
CA LYS A 57 -0.66 -2.91 -3.69
C LYS A 57 -0.59 -2.74 -5.20
N GLN A 58 -0.39 -3.82 -5.96
CA GLN A 58 -0.32 -3.73 -7.43
C GLN A 58 -1.62 -3.21 -8.04
N LEU A 59 -2.79 -3.75 -7.66
CA LEU A 59 -4.07 -3.24 -8.15
C LEU A 59 -4.34 -1.80 -7.68
N GLN A 60 -3.90 -1.45 -6.47
CA GLN A 60 -4.04 -0.09 -5.94
C GLN A 60 -3.18 0.92 -6.72
N ASP A 61 -1.98 0.52 -7.11
CA ASP A 61 -1.06 1.35 -7.89
C ASP A 61 -1.62 1.61 -9.30
N GLU A 62 -2.20 0.59 -9.95
CA GLU A 62 -2.87 0.75 -11.26
C GLU A 62 -4.05 1.73 -11.19
N GLN A 63 -4.91 1.61 -10.17
CA GLN A 63 -6.01 2.55 -9.97
C GLN A 63 -5.51 3.98 -9.76
N THR A 64 -4.46 4.13 -8.96
CA THR A 64 -3.85 5.44 -8.68
C THR A 64 -3.26 6.07 -9.94
N ALA A 65 -2.58 5.26 -10.77
CA ALA A 65 -2.03 5.72 -12.04
C ALA A 65 -3.14 6.20 -13.00
N LEU A 66 -4.27 5.49 -13.06
CA LEU A 66 -5.42 5.91 -13.87
C LEU A 66 -6.03 7.22 -13.37
N ASP A 67 -6.22 7.36 -12.05
CA ASP A 67 -6.82 8.58 -11.49
C ASP A 67 -5.95 9.82 -11.74
N LEU A 68 -4.63 9.68 -11.65
CA LEU A 68 -3.69 10.74 -12.02
C LEU A 68 -3.81 11.14 -13.49
N GLN A 69 -3.95 10.18 -14.41
CA GLN A 69 -4.15 10.47 -15.82
C GLN A 69 -5.48 11.20 -16.06
N TRP A 70 -6.54 10.78 -15.39
CA TRP A 70 -7.85 11.43 -15.46
C TRP A 70 -7.83 12.86 -14.93
N GLN A 71 -7.16 13.10 -13.80
CA GLN A 71 -6.98 14.45 -13.26
C GLN A 71 -6.21 15.34 -14.23
N LYS A 72 -5.11 14.83 -14.81
CA LYS A 72 -4.33 15.55 -15.81
C LYS A 72 -5.17 15.91 -17.04
N LEU A 73 -5.92 14.96 -17.58
CA LEU A 73 -6.78 15.21 -18.75
C LEU A 73 -7.84 16.27 -18.45
N ARG A 74 -8.43 16.23 -17.25
CA ARG A 74 -9.43 17.22 -16.84
C ARG A 74 -8.84 18.63 -16.72
N LEU A 75 -7.61 18.74 -16.22
CA LEU A 75 -6.87 20.00 -16.19
C LEU A 75 -6.59 20.53 -17.59
N GLU A 76 -6.15 19.68 -18.51
CA GLU A 76 -5.93 20.03 -19.92
C GLU A 76 -7.23 20.53 -20.58
N GLN A 77 -8.35 19.83 -20.38
CA GLN A 77 -9.66 20.25 -20.88
C GLN A 77 -10.13 21.56 -20.25
N SER A 78 -9.91 21.76 -18.94
CA SER A 78 -10.30 23.01 -18.28
C SER A 78 -9.50 24.20 -18.79
N ALA A 79 -8.21 24.01 -19.11
CA ALA A 79 -7.38 25.05 -19.71
C ALA A 79 -7.85 25.39 -21.14
N LEU A 80 -8.21 24.38 -21.93
CA LEU A 80 -8.77 24.58 -23.27
C LEU A 80 -10.15 25.27 -23.22
N ALA A 81 -11.00 24.90 -22.27
CA ALA A 81 -12.31 25.50 -22.08
C ALA A 81 -12.21 26.96 -21.62
N GLU A 82 -11.30 27.29 -20.71
CA GLU A 82 -11.02 28.68 -20.33
C GLU A 82 -10.51 29.50 -21.53
N HIS A 83 -9.62 28.94 -22.35
CA HIS A 83 -9.16 29.63 -23.56
C HIS A 83 -10.29 29.89 -24.56
N SER A 84 -11.11 28.86 -24.85
CA SER A 84 -12.28 28.98 -25.72
C SER A 84 -13.30 29.99 -25.18
N ARG A 85 -13.51 30.03 -23.86
CA ARG A 85 -14.40 30.98 -23.20
C ARG A 85 -13.87 32.42 -23.27
N ILE A 86 -12.56 32.62 -23.15
CA ILE A 86 -11.91 33.94 -23.32
C ILE A 86 -12.06 34.43 -24.76
N GLU A 87 -11.86 33.56 -25.75
CA GLU A 87 -12.02 33.90 -27.17
C GLU A 87 -13.45 34.30 -27.51
N GLN A 88 -14.45 33.51 -27.08
CA GLN A 88 -15.86 33.87 -27.23
C GLN A 88 -16.20 35.19 -26.57
N LEU A 89 -15.70 35.44 -25.36
CA LEU A 89 -15.97 36.68 -24.62
C LEU A 89 -15.29 37.89 -25.28
N ALA A 90 -14.13 37.71 -25.93
CA ALA A 90 -13.46 38.73 -26.71
C ALA A 90 -14.20 39.03 -28.02
N GLU A 91 -14.70 38.01 -28.73
CA GLU A 91 -15.50 38.20 -29.94
C GLU A 91 -16.83 38.91 -29.61
N GLU A 92 -17.53 38.49 -28.55
CA GLU A 92 -18.85 39.02 -28.21
C GLU A 92 -18.81 40.42 -27.57
N LYS A 93 -17.90 40.65 -26.60
CA LYS A 93 -17.82 41.94 -25.90
C LYS A 93 -16.93 42.97 -26.58
N LEU A 94 -15.84 42.55 -27.20
CA LEU A 94 -14.87 43.45 -27.82
C LEU A 94 -15.04 43.55 -29.34
N LYS A 95 -16.00 42.80 -29.94
CA LYS A 95 -16.18 42.67 -31.41
C LYS A 95 -14.86 42.31 -32.10
N MET A 96 -13.99 41.58 -31.42
CA MET A 96 -12.73 41.12 -32.00
C MET A 96 -13.05 40.05 -33.04
N LYS A 97 -12.77 40.37 -34.30
CA LYS A 97 -12.85 39.42 -35.40
C LYS A 97 -11.45 38.88 -35.67
N HIS A 98 -11.32 37.60 -36.01
CA HIS A 98 -10.05 37.05 -36.49
C HIS A 98 -9.67 37.77 -37.79
N THR A 99 -8.62 38.59 -37.76
CA THR A 99 -8.16 39.35 -38.91
C THR A 99 -7.55 38.39 -39.94
N ASP A 100 -8.16 38.30 -41.12
CA ASP A 100 -7.55 37.63 -42.26
C ASP A 100 -6.47 38.56 -42.86
N ASN A 101 -5.52 37.97 -43.59
CA ASN A 101 -4.27 38.57 -44.10
C ASN A 101 -4.47 39.87 -44.92
N ALA A 102 -5.71 40.21 -45.29
CA ALA A 102 -6.07 41.42 -46.02
C ALA A 102 -6.24 42.68 -45.14
N ASP A 103 -6.44 42.55 -43.82
CA ASP A 103 -6.76 43.67 -42.91
C ASP A 103 -5.65 43.94 -41.85
N GLU A 104 -4.45 43.35 -42.00
CA GLU A 104 -3.35 43.52 -41.06
C GLU A 104 -2.64 44.89 -41.25
N ILE A 105 -2.96 45.87 -40.40
CA ILE A 105 -2.24 47.16 -40.34
C ILE A 105 -1.15 47.07 -39.27
N ILE A 106 0.06 46.71 -39.68
CA ILE A 106 1.24 46.70 -38.81
C ILE A 106 1.65 48.14 -38.49
N MET A 107 1.23 48.66 -37.34
CA MET A 107 1.75 49.92 -36.81
C MET A 107 3.19 49.74 -36.35
N LYS A 108 4.15 50.16 -37.19
CA LYS A 108 5.56 50.26 -36.80
C LYS A 108 5.68 51.30 -35.67
N PRO A 109 6.27 50.95 -34.50
CA PRO A 109 6.45 51.92 -33.44
C PRO A 109 7.37 53.04 -33.94
N ALA A 110 6.98 54.29 -33.71
CA ALA A 110 7.77 55.45 -34.08
C ALA A 110 9.11 55.37 -33.35
N LEU A 111 10.17 55.01 -34.09
CA LEU A 111 11.54 55.11 -33.61
C LEU A 111 11.78 56.58 -33.29
N ARG A 112 11.87 56.88 -31.99
CA ARG A 112 12.22 58.18 -31.46
C ARG A 112 13.54 58.61 -32.10
N SER A 113 13.46 59.56 -33.02
CA SER A 113 14.61 60.30 -33.54
C SER A 113 15.36 60.87 -32.34
N LYS A 114 16.51 60.28 -32.02
CA LYS A 114 17.50 60.92 -31.16
C LYS A 114 18.24 61.93 -32.04
N GLU A 115 17.96 63.20 -31.83
CA GLU A 115 18.97 64.25 -31.99
C GLU A 115 19.88 64.28 -30.76
#